data_AF-A0AA35YE18-F1
#
_entry.id   AF-A0AA35YE18-F1
#
_cell.length_a   1.000
_cell.length_b   1.000
_cell.length_c   1.000
_cell.angle_alpha   90.00
_cell.angle_beta   90.00
_cell.angle_gamma   90.00
#
_symmetry.space_group_name_H-M   'P 1'
#
loop_
_entity.id
_entity.type
_entity.pdbx_description
1 polymer ?
#
loop_
_entity_poly.entity_id
_entity_poly.type
_entity_poly.pdbx_seq_one_letter_code
_entity_poly.pdbx_strand_id
1 'polypeptide(L)'
;MNRCSPSKTRRLSQTDKTVDEIMGLGRQSRILAFGTPVMPDVVFTPLVKLAWHYNVNLESISIIVQTLTIDHSVFALSDHQPGIIIDSGTTLVYITEEAYTPVVDVIKHAASNFIQPLMSSENFCY
;
A
#
# COMPACT_ATOMS: atom_id res chain seq x y z
N MET A 1 -23.24 37.94 26.33
CA MET A 1 -23.46 36.48 26.21
C MET A 1 -23.65 36.14 24.75
N ASN A 2 -22.61 35.68 24.06
CA ASN A 2 -22.69 35.31 22.65
C ASN A 2 -23.11 33.83 22.57
N ARG A 3 -24.32 33.57 22.08
CA ARG A 3 -24.80 32.21 21.81
C ARG A 3 -24.19 31.73 20.49
N CYS A 4 -23.43 30.64 20.52
CA CYS A 4 -23.08 29.89 19.32
C CYS A 4 -24.36 29.31 18.71
N SER A 5 -24.63 29.61 17.44
CA SER A 5 -25.70 28.94 16.69
C SER A 5 -25.30 27.48 16.40
N PRO A 6 -26.24 26.53 16.43
CA PRO A 6 -25.93 25.15 16.10
C PRO A 6 -25.49 25.05 14.63
N SER A 7 -24.33 24.44 14.40
CA SER A 7 -23.85 24.16 13.05
C SER A 7 -24.82 23.20 12.37
N LYS A 8 -25.26 23.58 11.17
CA LYS A 8 -26.13 22.74 10.34
C LYS A 8 -25.34 21.49 9.94
N THR A 9 -25.74 20.31 10.42
CA THR A 9 -25.13 19.04 10.02
C THR A 9 -25.43 18.79 8.54
N ARG A 10 -24.46 19.05 7.66
CA ARG A 10 -24.57 18.74 6.24
C ARG A 10 -24.29 17.25 6.04
N ARG A 11 -25.20 16.53 5.38
CA ARG A 11 -24.94 15.16 4.93
C ARG A 11 -23.88 15.23 3.83
N LEU A 12 -22.65 14.85 4.15
CA LEU A 12 -21.54 14.80 3.21
C LEU A 12 -21.85 13.76 2.12
N SER A 13 -21.72 14.15 0.85
CA SER A 13 -21.80 13.21 -0.27
C SER A 13 -20.63 12.22 -0.20
N GLN A 14 -20.69 11.10 -0.92
CA GLN A 14 -19.61 10.10 -0.90
C GLN A 14 -18.25 10.71 -1.30
N THR A 15 -18.26 11.64 -2.26
CA THR A 15 -17.10 12.43 -2.74
C THR A 15 -16.62 13.49 -1.75
N ASP A 16 -17.42 13.84 -0.74
CA ASP A 16 -17.00 14.76 0.33
C ASP A 16 -16.34 14.00 1.51
N LYS A 17 -16.27 12.67 1.45
CA LYS A 17 -15.70 11.79 2.49
C LYS A 17 -14.38 11.17 2.04
N THR A 18 -13.48 11.99 1.53
CA THR A 18 -12.15 11.59 1.10
C THR A 18 -11.12 12.10 2.08
N VAL A 19 -10.08 11.28 2.29
CA VAL A 19 -8.87 11.63 3.04
C VAL A 19 -7.71 11.34 2.11
N ASP A 20 -6.77 12.27 2.04
CA ASP A 20 -5.53 12.13 1.29
C ASP A 20 -4.34 12.28 2.24
N GLU A 21 -3.38 11.37 2.12
CA GLU A 21 -2.19 11.31 2.97
C GLU A 21 -0.94 11.39 2.11
N ILE A 22 -0.16 12.46 2.29
CA ILE A 22 1.13 12.64 1.63
C ILE A 22 2.23 12.34 2.66
N MET A 23 2.90 11.22 2.45
CA MET A 23 3.99 10.75 3.29
C MET A 23 5.29 11.50 2.98
N GLY A 24 5.96 11.99 4.02
CA GLY A 24 7.30 12.59 3.93
C GLY A 24 8.38 11.57 4.29
N LEU A 25 9.59 11.75 3.75
CA LEU A 25 10.76 10.93 4.10
C LEU A 25 11.62 11.62 5.17
N GLY A 26 12.11 10.86 6.14
CA GLY A 26 13.02 11.36 7.18
C GLY A 26 12.37 12.46 8.06
N ARG A 27 12.98 13.65 8.07
CA ARG A 27 12.50 14.80 8.88
C ARG A 27 11.57 15.76 8.11
N GLN A 28 11.07 15.34 6.94
CA GLN A 28 10.14 16.14 6.15
C GLN A 28 8.73 16.14 6.76
N SER A 29 7.97 17.21 6.53
CA SER A 29 6.58 17.33 6.96
C SER A 29 5.67 16.33 6.25
N ARG A 30 4.65 15.83 6.96
CA ARG A 30 3.57 14.98 6.41
C ARG A 30 2.30 15.82 6.27
N ILE A 31 1.49 15.55 5.24
CA ILE A 31 0.22 16.27 4.99
C ILE A 31 -0.94 15.27 5.09
N LEU A 32 -1.97 15.66 5.84
CA LEU A 32 -3.26 14.96 5.89
C LEU A 32 -4.35 15.95 5.48
N ALA A 33 -5.00 15.70 4.35
CA ALA A 33 -6.05 16.55 3.79
C ALA A 33 -7.41 15.84 3.84
N PHE A 34 -8.46 16.59 4.17
CA PHE A 34 -9.85 16.10 4.21
C PHE A 34 -10.69 16.83 3.17
N GLY A 35 -11.57 16.10 2.50
CA GLY A 35 -12.42 16.62 1.42
C GLY A 35 -11.87 16.29 0.04
N THR A 36 -12.51 16.84 -1.00
CA THR A 36 -12.28 16.42 -2.39
C THR A 36 -10.86 16.78 -2.86
N PRO A 37 -9.99 15.80 -3.13
CA PRO A 37 -8.66 16.08 -3.61
C PRO A 37 -8.72 16.63 -5.04
N VAL A 38 -7.97 17.69 -5.31
CA VAL A 38 -7.70 18.17 -6.67
C VAL A 38 -6.26 17.81 -7.00
N MET A 39 -6.05 16.57 -7.42
CA MET A 39 -4.77 16.10 -7.95
C MET A 39 -4.96 15.70 -9.41
N PRO A 40 -4.26 16.34 -10.36
CA PRO A 40 -4.24 15.86 -11.74
C PRO A 40 -3.55 14.48 -11.79
N ASP A 41 -3.98 13.65 -12.74
CA ASP A 41 -3.30 12.40 -13.13
C ASP A 41 -3.19 11.29 -12.05
N VAL A 42 -4.16 11.20 -11.14
CA VAL A 42 -4.24 10.11 -10.16
C VAL A 42 -4.83 8.83 -10.80
N VAL A 43 -4.14 7.71 -10.62
CA VAL A 43 -4.65 6.37 -10.96
C VAL A 43 -5.36 5.79 -9.73
N PHE A 44 -6.60 5.31 -9.92
CA PHE A 44 -7.43 4.76 -8.86
C PHE A 44 -7.51 3.23 -8.95
N THR A 45 -7.54 2.58 -7.79
CA THR A 45 -7.93 1.17 -7.64
C THR A 45 -9.16 1.09 -6.74
N PRO A 46 -10.16 0.23 -7.04
CA PRO A 46 -11.33 0.10 -6.21
C PRO A 46 -11.00 -0.53 -4.84
N LEU A 47 -11.52 0.07 -3.77
CA LEU A 47 -11.51 -0.57 -2.46
C LEU A 47 -12.42 -1.80 -2.46
N VAL A 48 -11.98 -2.86 -1.79
CA VAL A 48 -12.80 -4.06 -1.54
C VAL A 48 -13.94 -3.68 -0.60
N LYS A 49 -15.18 -3.82 -1.08
CA LYS A 49 -16.37 -3.47 -0.30
C LYS A 49 -16.54 -4.41 0.89
N LEU A 50 -17.00 -3.86 2.01
CA LEU A 50 -17.30 -4.59 3.26
C LEU A 50 -16.08 -5.23 3.93
N ALA A 51 -14.86 -4.91 3.49
CA ALA A 51 -13.65 -5.26 4.21
C ALA A 51 -13.45 -4.34 5.43
N TRP A 52 -12.72 -4.83 6.44
CA TRP A 52 -12.48 -4.10 7.69
C TRP A 52 -11.46 -2.96 7.55
N HIS A 53 -10.58 -3.02 6.54
CA HIS A 53 -9.52 -2.03 6.32
C HIS A 53 -9.66 -1.39 4.93
N TYR A 54 -8.70 -0.52 4.58
CA TYR A 54 -8.50 -0.04 3.21
C TYR A 54 -7.91 -1.15 2.35
N ASN A 55 -8.72 -2.17 2.09
CA ASN A 55 -8.35 -3.33 1.31
C ASN A 55 -8.46 -3.05 -0.19
N VAL A 56 -7.51 -3.59 -0.96
CA VAL A 56 -7.49 -3.52 -2.43
C VAL A 56 -7.19 -4.90 -3.01
N ASN A 57 -7.48 -5.09 -4.29
CA ASN A 57 -7.11 -6.32 -5.00
C ASN A 57 -5.74 -6.13 -5.66
N LEU A 58 -4.78 -6.99 -5.31
CA LEU A 58 -3.50 -7.09 -6.01
C LEU A 58 -3.56 -8.21 -7.05
N GLU A 59 -3.35 -7.85 -8.31
CA GLU A 59 -3.39 -8.83 -9.39
C GLU A 59 -2.03 -9.48 -9.59
N SER A 60 -0.95 -8.72 -9.73
CA SER A 60 0.37 -9.31 -9.96
C SER A 60 1.48 -8.41 -9.42
N ILE A 61 2.67 -9.01 -9.28
CA ILE A 61 3.90 -8.30 -8.95
C ILE A 61 4.82 -8.42 -10.14
N SER A 62 5.37 -7.29 -10.60
CA SER A 62 6.37 -7.25 -11.66
C SER A 62 7.62 -6.56 -11.16
N ILE A 63 8.78 -7.15 -11.44
CA ILE A 63 10.09 -6.60 -11.12
C ILE A 63 10.77 -6.27 -12.45
N ILE A 64 11.02 -4.99 -12.68
CA ILE A 64 11.54 -4.45 -13.95
C ILE A 64 10.59 -4.79 -15.11
N VAL A 65 10.88 -5.83 -15.88
CA VAL A 65 10.09 -6.30 -17.03
C VAL A 65 9.55 -7.72 -16.84
N GLN A 66 9.81 -8.34 -15.69
CA GLN A 66 9.39 -9.70 -15.39
C GLN A 66 8.21 -9.70 -14.41
N THR A 67 7.05 -10.14 -14.89
CA THR A 67 5.91 -10.47 -14.03
C THR A 67 6.14 -11.82 -13.36
N LEU A 68 5.96 -11.87 -12.05
CA LEU A 68 6.13 -13.08 -11.26
C LEU A 68 4.90 -13.98 -11.40
N THR A 69 5.13 -15.28 -11.58
CA THR A 69 4.08 -16.29 -11.56
C THR A 69 3.75 -16.65 -10.12
N ILE A 70 2.88 -15.86 -9.48
CA ILE A 70 2.36 -16.09 -8.13
C ILE A 70 0.86 -16.35 -8.27
N ASP A 71 0.34 -17.36 -7.58
CA ASP A 71 -1.09 -17.65 -7.58
C ASP A 71 -1.88 -16.47 -6.96
N HIS A 72 -2.88 -15.94 -7.67
CA HIS A 72 -3.67 -14.80 -7.22
C HIS A 72 -4.37 -15.05 -5.87
N SER A 73 -4.67 -16.31 -5.52
CA SER A 73 -5.28 -16.67 -4.24
C SER A 73 -4.40 -16.33 -3.04
N VAL A 74 -3.09 -16.22 -3.23
CA VAL A 74 -2.12 -15.78 -2.20
C VAL A 74 -2.44 -14.36 -1.70
N PHE A 75 -3.05 -13.53 -2.53
CA PHE A 75 -3.39 -12.14 -2.19
C PHE A 75 -4.88 -11.94 -1.88
N ALA A 76 -5.70 -12.99 -2.01
CA ALA A 76 -7.14 -12.87 -1.91
C ALA A 76 -7.60 -12.62 -0.47
N LEU A 77 -8.57 -11.73 -0.31
CA LEU A 77 -9.29 -11.58 0.95
C LEU A 77 -10.15 -12.84 1.19
N SER A 78 -9.99 -13.47 2.35
CA SER A 78 -10.80 -14.62 2.77
C SER A 78 -10.96 -14.64 4.30
N ASP A 79 -11.75 -15.57 4.82
CA ASP A 79 -11.93 -15.73 6.28
C ASP A 79 -10.61 -16.02 7.02
N HIS A 80 -9.61 -16.55 6.31
CA HIS A 80 -8.31 -16.95 6.87
C HIS A 80 -7.16 -16.03 6.44
N GLN A 81 -7.40 -15.10 5.51
CA GLN A 81 -6.37 -14.21 4.97
C GLN A 81 -6.89 -12.78 4.87
N PRO A 82 -6.16 -11.80 5.41
CA PRO A 82 -6.61 -10.40 5.46
C PRO A 82 -6.59 -9.69 4.10
N GLY A 83 -6.12 -10.35 3.04
CA GLY A 83 -5.90 -9.75 1.72
C GLY A 83 -4.82 -8.66 1.75
N ILE A 84 -4.85 -7.76 0.76
CA ILE A 84 -3.93 -6.63 0.69
C ILE A 84 -4.55 -5.39 1.34
N ILE A 85 -3.79 -4.75 2.23
CA ILE A 85 -4.20 -3.58 3.02
C ILE A 85 -3.26 -2.42 2.74
N ILE A 86 -3.82 -1.21 2.60
CA ILE A 86 -3.05 0.04 2.64
C ILE A 86 -2.97 0.52 4.09
N ASP A 87 -1.77 0.52 4.66
CA ASP A 87 -1.53 0.88 6.06
C ASP A 87 -0.31 1.80 6.22
N SER A 88 -0.56 3.09 6.44
CA SER A 88 0.50 4.09 6.69
C SER A 88 1.13 3.97 8.10
N GLY A 89 0.58 3.11 8.97
CA GLY A 89 1.14 2.76 10.28
C GLY A 89 2.26 1.73 10.22
N THR A 90 2.50 1.11 9.06
CA THR A 90 3.49 0.05 8.87
C THR A 90 4.67 0.53 8.03
N THR A 91 5.90 0.30 8.52
CA THR A 91 7.14 0.76 7.85
C THR A 91 7.55 -0.10 6.65
N LEU A 92 7.30 -1.41 6.70
CA LEU A 92 7.70 -2.37 5.67
C LEU A 92 6.49 -2.97 4.98
N VAL A 93 6.63 -3.35 3.71
CA VAL A 93 5.60 -4.14 3.04
C VAL A 93 5.69 -5.57 3.56
N TYR A 94 4.59 -6.08 4.11
CA TYR A 94 4.44 -7.48 4.49
C TYR A 94 3.64 -8.20 3.41
N ILE A 95 4.22 -9.27 2.88
CA ILE A 95 3.58 -10.21 1.96
C ILE A 95 3.69 -11.62 2.54
N THR A 96 2.86 -12.54 2.07
CA THR A 96 2.92 -13.93 2.53
C THR A 96 4.25 -14.58 2.12
N GLU A 97 4.62 -15.67 2.77
CA GLU A 97 5.87 -16.39 2.48
C GLU A 97 5.92 -16.88 1.02
N GLU A 98 4.77 -17.31 0.49
CA GLU A 98 4.59 -17.78 -0.89
C GLU A 98 4.88 -16.68 -1.92
N ALA A 99 4.62 -15.41 -1.59
CA ALA A 99 4.97 -14.28 -2.43
C ALA A 99 6.37 -13.72 -2.11
N TYR A 100 6.81 -13.80 -0.86
CA TYR A 100 8.10 -13.27 -0.41
C TYR A 100 9.28 -13.91 -1.13
N THR A 101 9.31 -15.24 -1.18
CA THR A 101 10.41 -16.01 -1.78
C THR A 101 10.64 -15.64 -3.25
N PRO A 102 9.65 -15.73 -4.16
CA PRO A 102 9.86 -15.38 -5.56
C PRO A 102 10.21 -13.91 -5.78
N VAL A 103 9.68 -12.99 -4.97
CA VAL A 103 10.02 -11.56 -5.04
C VAL A 103 11.50 -11.33 -4.70
N VAL A 104 11.94 -11.86 -3.56
CA VAL A 104 13.32 -11.69 -3.09
C VAL A 104 14.31 -12.38 -4.02
N ASP A 105 13.98 -13.57 -4.53
CA ASP A 105 14.86 -14.28 -5.44
C ASP A 105 15.08 -13.53 -6.75
N VAL A 106 14.04 -12.94 -7.33
CA VAL A 106 14.19 -12.13 -8.55
C VAL A 106 14.96 -10.84 -8.27
N ILE A 107 14.77 -10.19 -7.12
CA ILE A 107 15.58 -9.03 -6.71
C ILE A 107 17.05 -9.42 -6.57
N LYS A 108 17.36 -10.52 -5.89
CA LYS A 108 18.74 -11.02 -5.70
C LYS A 108 19.40 -11.34 -7.05
N HIS A 109 18.69 -12.01 -7.96
CA HIS A 109 19.19 -12.29 -9.30
C HIS A 109 19.42 -11.00 -10.09
N ALA A 110 18.50 -10.04 -10.03
CA ALA A 110 18.64 -8.75 -10.69
C ALA A 110 19.84 -7.96 -10.15
N ALA A 111 20.03 -7.93 -8.83
CA ALA A 111 21.13 -7.23 -8.16
C ALA A 111 22.50 -7.88 -8.46
N SER A 112 22.56 -9.22 -8.55
CA SER A 112 23.78 -9.96 -8.90
C SER A 112 24.37 -9.59 -10.26
N ASN A 113 23.55 -9.04 -11.17
CA ASN A 113 24.03 -8.55 -12.46
C ASN A 113 24.88 -7.27 -12.32
N PHE A 114 24.78 -6.56 -11.20
CA PHE A 114 25.43 -5.26 -10.97
C PHE A 114 26.44 -5.28 -9.83
N ILE A 115 26.22 -6.08 -8.79
CA ILE A 115 27.02 -6.08 -7.56
C ILE A 115 27.27 -7.52 -7.08
N GLN A 116 28.47 -7.77 -6.54
CA GLN A 116 28.79 -9.06 -5.91
C GLN A 116 28.18 -9.13 -4.51
N PRO A 117 27.46 -10.21 -4.17
CA PRO A 117 26.86 -10.32 -2.85
C PRO A 117 27.93 -10.50 -1.76
N LEU A 118 27.77 -9.77 -0.66
CA LEU A 118 28.51 -10.01 0.58
C LEU A 118 27.73 -10.98 1.46
N MET A 119 28.33 -12.11 1.81
CA MET A 119 27.76 -13.06 2.75
C MET A 119 27.95 -12.57 4.19
N SER A 120 26.85 -12.33 4.90
CA SER A 120 26.85 -12.04 6.34
C SER A 120 25.83 -12.93 7.04
N SER A 121 26.31 -13.84 7.89
CA SER A 121 25.49 -14.70 8.77
C SER A 121 24.22 -15.24 8.08
N GLU A 122 24.43 -16.01 7.00
CA GLU A 122 23.39 -16.68 6.19
C GLU A 122 22.51 -15.77 5.32
N ASN A 123 22.75 -14.46 5.32
CA ASN A 123 22.07 -13.51 4.44
C ASN A 123 23.02 -12.96 3.37
N PHE A 124 22.52 -12.80 2.15
CA PHE A 124 23.20 -12.10 1.07
C PHE A 124 22.90 -10.60 1.16
N CYS A 125 23.92 -9.79 1.35
CA CYS A 125 23.85 -8.33 1.22
C CYS A 125 24.32 -7.92 -0.18
N TYR A 126 23.61 -7.00 -0.81
CA TYR A 126 23.98 -6.40 -2.11
C TYR A 126 24.19 -4.90 -1.94
#